data_AF-A0A9E3Y0R8-F1
#
_entry.id   AF-A0A9E3Y0R8-F1
#
_cell.length_a   1.000
_cell.length_b   1.000
_cell.length_c   1.000
_cell.angle_alpha   90.00
_cell.angle_beta   90.00
_cell.angle_gamma   90.00
#
_symmetry.space_group_name_H-M   'P 1'
#
loop_
_entity.id
_entity.type
_entity.pdbx_description
1 polymer ?
#
loop_
_entity_poly.entity_id
_entity_poly.type
_entity_poly.pdbx_seq_one_letter_code
_entity_poly.pdbx_strand_id
1 'polypeptide(L)' 'MCPRGRRQRRPGRARRGREAPRPRRDVNTLVVGGAGFLGSHLAERLLAEGHAVDVVDDLRSGSLANLA' A
#
# COMPACT_ATOMS: atom_id res chain seq x y z
N MET A 1 19.07 -40.54 -43.49
CA MET A 1 17.65 -40.57 -43.06
C MET A 1 17.52 -39.70 -41.81
N CYS A 2 17.15 -38.41 -41.95
CA CYS A 2 17.07 -37.42 -40.86
C CYS A 2 15.66 -37.40 -40.23
N PRO A 3 15.48 -37.58 -38.90
CA PRO A 3 14.17 -37.42 -38.29
C PRO A 3 13.87 -35.94 -38.05
N ARG A 4 12.72 -35.52 -38.58
CA ARG A 4 12.19 -34.15 -38.63
C ARG A 4 12.00 -33.55 -37.23
N GLY A 5 12.32 -32.26 -37.11
CA GLY A 5 12.22 -31.48 -35.88
C GLY A 5 10.81 -31.43 -35.28
N ARG A 6 10.73 -31.67 -33.97
CA ARG A 6 9.58 -31.26 -33.15
C ARG A 6 9.81 -29.83 -32.71
N ARG A 7 9.14 -28.88 -33.36
CA ARG A 7 8.99 -27.51 -32.85
C ARG A 7 8.33 -27.61 -31.47
N GLN A 8 9.10 -27.42 -30.41
CA GLN A 8 8.56 -27.22 -29.08
C GLN A 8 7.70 -25.95 -29.14
N ARG A 9 6.39 -26.10 -29.06
CA ARG A 9 5.47 -24.98 -28.92
C ARG A 9 5.78 -24.33 -27.56
N ARG A 10 6.40 -23.15 -27.58
CA ARG A 10 6.53 -22.30 -26.39
C ARG A 10 5.13 -22.14 -25.78
N PRO A 11 4.93 -22.35 -24.46
CA PRO A 11 3.63 -22.11 -23.86
C PRO A 11 3.26 -20.66 -24.15
N GLY A 12 2.10 -20.47 -24.77
CA GLY A 12 1.59 -19.16 -25.11
C GLY A 12 1.59 -18.30 -23.84
N ARG A 13 2.02 -17.05 -23.98
CA ARG A 13 2.02 -16.03 -22.93
C ARG A 13 0.59 -15.88 -22.44
N ALA A 14 0.22 -16.64 -21.41
CA ALA A 14 -1.07 -16.54 -20.76
C ALA A 14 -1.25 -15.06 -20.44
N ARG A 15 -2.36 -14.49 -20.94
CA ARG A 15 -2.75 -13.11 -20.60
C ARG A 15 -2.74 -13.07 -19.08
N ARG A 16 -1.83 -12.30 -18.50
CA ARG A 16 -1.77 -12.12 -17.05
C ARG A 16 -3.18 -11.73 -16.64
N GLY A 17 -3.90 -12.64 -15.98
CA GLY A 17 -5.11 -12.30 -15.29
C GLY A 17 -4.78 -11.09 -14.43
N ARG A 18 -5.74 -10.19 -14.25
CA ARG A 18 -5.62 -9.07 -13.33
C ARG A 18 -5.34 -9.67 -11.95
N GLU A 19 -4.05 -9.82 -11.63
CA GLU A 19 -3.58 -10.39 -10.37
C GLU A 19 -4.22 -9.50 -9.31
N ALA A 20 -5.00 -10.11 -8.41
CA ALA A 20 -5.59 -9.37 -7.30
C ALA A 20 -4.47 -8.55 -6.65
N PRO A 21 -4.71 -7.27 -6.29
CA PRO A 21 -3.69 -6.46 -5.65
C PRO A 21 -3.08 -7.29 -4.52
N ARG A 22 -1.76 -7.51 -4.57
CA ARG A 22 -1.09 -8.20 -3.47
C ARG A 22 -1.47 -7.44 -2.19
N PRO A 23 -1.81 -8.14 -1.10
CA PRO A 23 -2.07 -7.46 0.17
C PRO A 23 -0.89 -6.51 0.40
N ARG A 24 -1.20 -5.21 0.53
CA ARG A 24 -0.15 -4.22 0.75
C ARG A 24 0.57 -4.67 2.02
N ARG A 25 1.89 -4.82 1.95
CA ARG A 25 2.68 -5.04 3.17
C ARG A 25 2.34 -3.89 4.10
N ASP A 26 2.08 -4.17 5.38
CA ASP A 26 1.91 -3.14 6.39
C ASP A 26 3.12 -2.19 6.29
N VAL A 27 2.87 -0.91 5.94
CA VAL A 27 3.92 0.09 5.77
C VAL A 27 4.01 0.91 7.05
N ASN A 28 5.22 1.03 7.61
CA ASN A 28 5.45 1.97 8.70
C ASN A 28 5.44 3.40 8.16
N THR A 29 4.54 4.22 8.67
CA THR A 29 4.27 5.58 8.19
C THR A 29 4.39 6.59 9.32
N LEU A 30 5.18 7.65 9.12
CA LEU A 30 5.28 8.78 10.04
C LEU A 30 4.42 9.95 9.51
N VAL A 31 3.48 10.42 10.32
CA VAL A 31 2.65 11.59 10.03
C VAL A 31 3.10 12.76 10.90
N VAL A 32 3.61 13.81 10.25
CA VAL A 32 3.95 15.08 10.90
C VAL A 32 2.74 16.02 10.85
N GLY A 33 2.42 16.68 11.96
CA GLY A 33 1.21 17.51 12.09
C GLY A 33 -0.07 16.67 12.27
N GLY A 34 0.04 15.48 12.85
CA GLY A 34 -1.07 14.52 12.95
C GLY A 34 -2.20 14.91 13.89
N ALA A 35 -2.00 15.90 14.78
CA ALA A 35 -3.09 16.49 15.57
C ALA A 35 -3.78 17.65 14.85
N GLY A 36 -3.34 18.02 13.63
CA GLY A 36 -4.04 18.96 12.76
C GLY A 36 -5.23 18.35 12.02
N PHE A 37 -6.00 19.17 11.31
CA PHE A 37 -7.19 18.72 10.57
C PHE A 37 -6.87 17.65 9.53
N LEU A 38 -5.92 17.88 8.61
CA LEU A 38 -5.57 16.90 7.58
C LEU A 38 -4.78 15.71 8.15
N GLY A 39 -3.89 15.98 9.10
CA GLY A 39 -3.01 14.96 9.67
C GLY A 39 -3.77 13.88 10.43
N SER A 40 -4.79 14.27 11.21
CA SER A 40 -5.64 13.33 11.95
C SER A 40 -6.41 12.39 11.03
N HIS A 41 -7.08 12.95 10.02
CA HIS A 41 -7.83 12.16 9.02
C HIS A 41 -6.91 11.25 8.19
N LEU A 42 -5.70 11.71 7.87
CA LEU A 42 -4.72 10.89 7.16
C LEU A 42 -4.26 9.71 8.02
N ALA A 43 -3.95 9.95 9.30
CA ALA A 43 -3.56 8.91 10.24
C ALA A 43 -4.68 7.87 10.42
N GLU A 44 -5.92 8.32 10.63
CA GLU A 44 -7.10 7.45 10.71
C GLU A 44 -7.25 6.58 9.46
N ARG A 45 -7.14 7.20 8.28
CA ARG A 45 -7.26 6.47 7.00
C ARG A 45 -6.14 5.43 6.83
N LEU A 46 -4.92 5.76 7.21
CA LEU A 46 -3.77 4.86 7.09
C LEU A 46 -3.90 3.67 8.05
N LEU A 47 -4.34 3.91 9.29
CA LEU A 47 -4.65 2.85 10.25
C LEU A 47 -5.76 1.93 9.71
N ALA A 48 -6.83 2.49 9.14
CA ALA A 48 -7.91 1.71 8.52
C ALA A 48 -7.46 0.89 7.29
N GLU A 49 -6.35 1.27 6.65
CA GLU A 49 -5.72 0.52 5.56
C GLU A 49 -4.72 -0.56 6.04
N GLY A 50 -4.49 -0.67 7.36
CA GLY A 50 -3.59 -1.67 7.96
C GLY A 50 -2.14 -1.23 8.11
N HIS A 51 -1.84 0.07 7.92
CA HIS A 51 -0.49 0.60 8.10
C HIS A 51 -0.17 0.78 9.58
N ALA A 52 1.11 0.63 9.94
CA ALA A 52 1.61 1.07 11.24
C ALA A 52 1.89 2.58 11.17
N VAL A 53 1.30 3.37 12.07
CA VAL A 53 1.35 4.84 12.00
C VAL A 53 1.92 5.42 13.29
N ASP A 54 2.98 6.21 13.14
CA ASP A 54 3.52 7.07 14.18
C ASP A 54 3.15 8.53 13.88
N VAL A 55 2.82 9.31 14.91
CA VAL A 55 2.43 10.72 14.77
C VAL A 55 3.39 11.61 15.56
N VAL A 56 3.80 12.73 14.94
CA VAL A 56 4.52 13.82 15.61
C VAL A 56 3.79 15.13 15.36
N ASP A 57 3.46 15.85 16.42
CA ASP A 57 2.79 17.15 16.35
C ASP A 57 3.32 18.06 17.47
N ASP A 58 3.49 19.36 17.19
CA ASP A 58 3.96 20.35 18.16
C ASP A 58 2.83 21.19 18.78
N LEU A 59 1.58 20.90 18.41
CA LEU A 59 0.33 21.47 18.90
C LEU A 59 0.19 22.99 18.73
N ARG A 60 0.93 23.62 17.80
CA ARG A 60 0.75 25.07 17.54
C ARG A 60 -0.60 25.41 16.94
N SER A 61 -1.07 24.59 16.01
CA SER A 61 -2.42 24.66 15.40
C SER A 61 -3.20 23.35 15.53
N GLY A 62 -2.53 22.28 15.97
CA GLY A 62 -3.13 20.99 16.26
C GLY A 62 -3.90 20.98 17.57
N SER A 63 -4.82 20.02 17.69
CA SER A 63 -5.61 19.81 18.91
C SER A 63 -5.74 18.32 19.16
N LEU A 64 -5.57 17.90 20.42
CA LEU A 64 -5.82 16.51 20.83
C LEU A 64 -7.27 16.08 20.58
N ALA A 65 -8.21 17.02 20.51
CA ALA A 65 -9.60 16.73 20.15
C ALA A 65 -9.75 16.18 18.73
N ASN A 66 -8.76 16.39 17.84
CA ASN A 66 -8.75 15.83 16.49
C ASN A 66 -8.31 14.36 16.47
N LEU A 67 -7.90 13.77 17.60
CA LEU A 67 -7.46 12.37 17.71
C LEU A 67 -8.47 11.49 18.47
N ALA A 68 -9.71 11.96 18.62
CA ALA A 68 -10.77 11.32 19.42
C ALA A 68 -11.42 10.11 18.75
#